data_AF-A0A4Q3EI76-F1
#
_entry.id   AF-A0A4Q3EI76-F1
#
_cell.length_a   1.000
_cell.length_b   1.000
_cell.length_c   1.000
_cell.angle_alpha   90.00
_cell.angle_beta   90.00
_cell.angle_gamma   90.00
#
_symmetry.space_group_name_H-M   'P 1'
#
loop_
_entity.id
_entity.type
_entity.pdbx_description
1 polymer ?
#
loop_
_entity_poly.entity_id
_entity_poly.type
_entity_poly.pdbx_seq_one_letter_code
_entity_poly.pdbx_strand_id
1 'polypeptide(L)'
;QNLFCDWRFDIDGKPKQEFILNNPLFSGKILVAGKNFGCGSSREHAAWAIADYGFDVVVSSFFADIFKGNALNNGLLPVQVSERFLDRVFIEVAKDRHTEVEVDLEGQYIKICSTGEQENFEINPYKKACLLNGYDDIDYVLNNKSWIETYERSKVI
;
A
#
# COMPACT_ATOMS: atom_id res chain seq x y z
N GLN A 1 -8.82 0.29 -13.78
CA GLN A 1 -10.27 0.22 -14.12
C GLN A 1 -11.00 -1.03 -13.59
N ASN A 2 -10.35 -2.19 -13.42
CA ASN A 2 -11.03 -3.46 -13.10
C ASN A 2 -11.05 -3.87 -11.60
N LEU A 3 -10.65 -2.97 -10.69
CA LEU A 3 -10.61 -3.29 -9.27
C LEU A 3 -12.03 -3.53 -8.72
N PHE A 4 -12.26 -4.70 -8.13
CA PHE A 4 -13.55 -5.12 -7.57
C PHE A 4 -14.73 -5.08 -8.56
N CYS A 5 -14.54 -5.36 -9.85
CA CYS A 5 -15.63 -5.24 -10.85
C CYS A 5 -16.95 -5.90 -10.44
N ASP A 6 -16.94 -7.13 -9.95
CA ASP A 6 -18.16 -7.87 -9.57
C ASP A 6 -18.91 -7.25 -8.38
N TRP A 7 -18.20 -6.49 -7.54
CA TRP A 7 -18.74 -5.82 -6.36
C TRP A 7 -19.06 -4.35 -6.63
N ARG A 8 -18.35 -3.73 -7.58
CA ARG A 8 -18.54 -2.35 -7.99
C ARG A 8 -19.63 -2.20 -9.02
N PHE A 9 -19.85 -3.18 -9.88
CA PHE A 9 -20.79 -3.09 -10.98
C PHE A 9 -21.83 -4.22 -10.91
N ASP A 10 -23.06 -3.91 -11.29
CA ASP A 10 -24.09 -4.92 -11.54
C ASP A 10 -23.90 -5.56 -12.92
N ILE A 11 -24.79 -6.51 -13.26
CA ILE A 11 -24.73 -7.26 -14.52
C ILE A 11 -24.97 -6.37 -15.75
N ASP A 12 -25.54 -5.18 -15.55
CA ASP A 12 -25.77 -4.14 -16.55
C ASP A 12 -24.60 -3.13 -16.62
N GLY A 13 -23.54 -3.32 -15.84
CA GLY A 13 -22.36 -2.45 -15.80
C GLY A 13 -22.56 -1.15 -15.01
N LYS A 14 -23.65 -1.02 -14.24
CA LYS A 14 -23.92 0.17 -13.42
C LYS A 14 -23.26 0.05 -12.05
N PRO A 15 -22.75 1.16 -11.48
CA PRO A 15 -22.09 1.12 -10.19
C PRO A 15 -23.08 0.78 -9.06
N LYS A 16 -22.80 -0.26 -8.27
CA LYS A 16 -23.55 -0.60 -7.04
C LYS A 16 -23.28 0.47 -5.98
N GLN A 17 -24.32 1.18 -5.55
CA GLN A 17 -24.20 2.28 -4.57
C GLN A 17 -23.86 1.80 -3.16
N GLU A 18 -24.10 0.53 -2.85
CA GLU A 18 -23.76 -0.09 -1.56
C GLU A 18 -22.25 -0.33 -1.40
N PHE A 19 -21.48 -0.26 -2.49
CA PHE A 19 -20.04 -0.46 -2.44
C PHE A 19 -19.32 0.81 -2.00
N ILE A 20 -18.48 0.68 -0.96
CA ILE A 20 -17.77 1.79 -0.29
C ILE A 20 -16.98 2.66 -1.26
N LEU A 21 -16.33 2.08 -2.29
CA LEU A 21 -15.56 2.85 -3.29
C LEU A 21 -16.40 3.59 -4.33
N ASN A 22 -17.72 3.33 -4.40
CA ASN A 22 -18.64 4.09 -5.25
C ASN A 22 -19.38 5.18 -4.45
N ASN A 23 -19.20 5.22 -3.13
CA ASN A 23 -19.83 6.21 -2.28
C ASN A 23 -18.91 7.45 -2.19
N PRO A 24 -19.38 8.64 -2.61
CA PRO A 24 -18.57 9.85 -2.65
C PRO A 24 -18.08 10.33 -1.27
N LEU A 25 -18.63 9.78 -0.19
CA LEU A 25 -18.18 10.06 1.18
C LEU A 25 -16.83 9.42 1.50
N PHE A 26 -16.39 8.41 0.73
CA PHE A 26 -15.08 7.81 0.90
C PHE A 26 -14.15 8.30 -0.19
N SER A 27 -13.16 9.09 0.23
CA SER A 27 -12.06 9.54 -0.61
C SER A 27 -10.76 9.25 0.11
N GLY A 28 -9.75 8.74 -0.59
CA GLY A 28 -8.47 8.49 0.02
C GLY A 28 -7.55 7.68 -0.89
N LYS A 29 -6.28 7.65 -0.49
CA LYS A 29 -5.23 6.87 -1.18
C LYS A 29 -4.81 5.63 -0.40
N ILE A 30 -5.48 5.34 0.71
CA ILE A 30 -5.22 4.20 1.57
C ILE A 30 -6.40 3.24 1.49
N LEU A 31 -6.13 2.01 1.06
CA LEU A 31 -7.11 0.93 1.03
C LEU A 31 -6.95 0.05 2.27
N VAL A 32 -7.92 0.07 3.18
CA VAL A 32 -7.94 -0.85 4.33
C VAL A 32 -8.73 -2.10 3.97
N ALA A 33 -8.08 -3.25 4.06
CA ALA A 33 -8.65 -4.53 3.64
C ALA A 33 -8.52 -5.60 4.74
N GLY A 34 -9.49 -6.53 4.76
CA GLY A 34 -9.57 -7.58 5.78
C GLY A 34 -8.52 -8.70 5.64
N LYS A 35 -8.51 -9.61 6.63
CA LYS A 35 -7.57 -10.74 6.84
C LYS A 35 -7.25 -11.65 5.65
N ASN A 36 -8.06 -11.63 4.58
CA ASN A 36 -7.87 -12.48 3.39
C ASN A 36 -7.66 -11.68 2.10
N PHE A 37 -7.24 -10.43 2.20
CA PHE A 37 -7.02 -9.60 1.03
C PHE A 37 -5.88 -10.14 0.16
N GLY A 38 -6.15 -10.37 -1.13
CA GLY A 38 -5.20 -10.95 -2.08
C GLY A 38 -5.05 -12.48 -2.00
N CYS A 39 -5.90 -13.18 -1.23
CA CYS A 39 -5.92 -14.65 -1.20
C CYS A 39 -6.64 -15.20 -2.45
N GLY A 40 -5.88 -15.79 -3.38
CA GLY A 40 -6.39 -16.35 -4.64
C GLY A 40 -5.28 -16.66 -5.64
N SER A 41 -5.65 -17.17 -6.82
CA SER A 41 -4.71 -17.45 -7.92
C SER A 41 -4.30 -16.20 -8.71
N SER A 42 -5.14 -15.16 -8.74
CA SER A 42 -4.87 -13.92 -9.47
C SER A 42 -4.15 -12.88 -8.59
N ARG A 43 -2.85 -13.11 -8.35
CA ARG A 43 -2.02 -12.33 -7.39
C ARG A 43 -1.33 -11.10 -8.00
N GLU A 44 -1.11 -11.07 -9.32
CA GLU A 44 -0.49 -9.94 -10.05
C GLU A 44 -1.53 -8.89 -10.45
N HIS A 45 -2.62 -9.32 -11.11
CA HIS A 45 -3.69 -8.43 -11.54
C HIS A 45 -4.36 -7.67 -10.39
N ALA A 46 -4.39 -8.26 -9.19
CA ALA A 46 -4.94 -7.60 -8.00
C ALA A 46 -4.12 -6.38 -7.58
N ALA A 47 -2.78 -6.49 -7.56
CA ALA A 47 -1.90 -5.37 -7.21
C ALA A 47 -1.99 -4.26 -8.26
N TRP A 48 -2.01 -4.61 -9.55
CA TRP A 48 -2.18 -3.65 -10.65
C TRP A 48 -3.51 -2.92 -10.56
N ALA A 49 -4.61 -3.64 -10.31
CA ALA A 49 -5.91 -3.00 -10.22
C ALA A 49 -6.00 -1.98 -9.07
N ILE A 50 -5.30 -2.21 -7.97
CA ILE A 50 -5.25 -1.28 -6.82
C ILE A 50 -4.41 -0.05 -7.17
N ALA A 51 -3.23 -0.25 -7.73
CA ALA A 51 -2.35 0.84 -8.17
C ALA A 51 -3.01 1.68 -9.28
N ASP A 52 -3.58 1.04 -10.31
CA ASP A 52 -4.32 1.70 -11.40
C ASP A 52 -5.55 2.48 -10.93
N TYR A 53 -6.11 2.12 -9.77
CA TYR A 53 -7.22 2.85 -9.18
C TYR A 53 -6.74 4.15 -8.49
N GLY A 54 -5.45 4.27 -8.19
CA GLY A 54 -4.84 5.43 -7.55
C GLY A 54 -4.65 5.28 -6.03
N PHE A 55 -4.60 4.05 -5.51
CA PHE A 55 -4.21 3.82 -4.13
C PHE A 55 -2.68 3.78 -4.01
N ASP A 56 -2.15 4.52 -3.03
CA ASP A 56 -0.72 4.55 -2.71
C ASP A 56 -0.37 3.48 -1.66
N VAL A 57 -1.33 3.14 -0.78
CA VAL A 57 -1.13 2.21 0.33
C VAL A 57 -2.27 1.21 0.44
N VAL A 58 -1.94 -0.04 0.75
CA VAL A 58 -2.91 -1.08 1.12
C VAL A 58 -2.58 -1.64 2.50
N VAL A 59 -3.56 -1.68 3.39
CA VAL A 59 -3.42 -2.14 4.78
C VAL A 59 -4.18 -3.46 4.95
N SER A 60 -3.54 -4.47 5.53
CA SER A 60 -4.18 -5.76 5.84
C SER A 60 -3.46 -6.43 7.01
N SER A 61 -4.12 -7.37 7.67
CA SER A 61 -3.45 -8.18 8.69
C SER A 61 -2.57 -9.29 8.11
N PHE A 62 -2.73 -9.57 6.83
CA PHE A 62 -1.97 -10.58 6.12
C PHE A 62 -1.83 -10.23 4.64
N PHE A 63 -0.64 -10.49 4.10
CA PHE A 63 -0.39 -10.49 2.67
C PHE A 63 0.43 -11.72 2.27
N ALA A 64 0.07 -12.33 1.14
CA ALA A 64 0.91 -13.34 0.52
C ALA A 64 2.22 -12.71 -0.01
N ASP A 65 3.34 -13.43 0.07
CA ASP A 65 4.66 -12.89 -0.33
C ASP A 65 4.71 -12.45 -1.80
N ILE A 66 4.06 -13.21 -2.69
CA ILE A 66 3.93 -12.85 -4.10
C ILE A 66 3.19 -11.51 -4.27
N PHE A 67 2.09 -11.32 -3.53
CA PHE A 67 1.33 -10.07 -3.60
C PHE A 67 2.16 -8.90 -3.07
N LYS A 68 2.89 -9.07 -1.95
CA LYS A 68 3.79 -8.03 -1.42
C LYS A 68 4.82 -7.60 -2.46
N GLY A 69 5.45 -8.56 -3.13
CA GLY A 69 6.42 -8.29 -4.20
C GLY A 69 5.79 -7.49 -5.34
N ASN A 70 4.62 -7.92 -5.82
CA ASN A 70 3.92 -7.25 -6.91
C ASN A 70 3.46 -5.84 -6.53
N ALA A 71 2.89 -5.66 -5.33
CA ALA A 71 2.47 -4.35 -4.84
C ALA A 71 3.65 -3.37 -4.87
N LEU A 72 4.77 -3.76 -4.25
CA LEU A 72 5.97 -2.92 -4.18
C LEU A 72 6.56 -2.62 -5.57
N ASN A 73 6.50 -3.56 -6.51
CA ASN A 73 6.96 -3.34 -7.89
C ASN A 73 6.08 -2.36 -8.68
N ASN A 74 4.85 -2.11 -8.24
CA ASN A 74 3.91 -1.20 -8.90
C ASN A 74 3.69 0.08 -8.09
N GLY A 75 4.60 0.42 -7.17
CA GLY A 75 4.50 1.63 -6.36
C GLY A 75 3.43 1.59 -5.26
N LEU A 76 2.80 0.43 -5.02
CA LEU A 76 1.81 0.24 -3.97
C LEU A 76 2.49 -0.26 -2.69
N LEU A 77 2.32 0.46 -1.58
CA LEU A 77 2.89 0.07 -0.29
C LEU A 77 1.95 -0.91 0.46
N PRO A 78 2.33 -2.19 0.64
CA PRO A 78 1.61 -3.11 1.52
C PRO A 78 2.03 -2.87 2.98
N VAL A 79 1.10 -2.39 3.81
CA VAL A 79 1.27 -2.18 5.26
C VAL A 79 0.60 -3.33 6.00
N GLN A 80 1.41 -4.25 6.52
CA GLN A 80 0.91 -5.37 7.31
C GLN A 80 0.79 -4.96 8.79
N VAL A 81 -0.39 -5.14 9.38
CA VAL A 81 -0.71 -4.80 10.78
C VAL A 81 -1.22 -6.00 11.56
N SER A 82 -1.37 -5.89 12.87
CA SER A 82 -2.07 -6.90 13.66
C SER A 82 -3.56 -6.93 13.33
N GLU A 83 -4.20 -8.10 13.48
CA GLU A 83 -5.67 -8.22 13.36
C GLU A 83 -6.38 -7.29 14.33
N ARG A 84 -5.83 -7.15 15.54
CA ARG A 84 -6.35 -6.25 16.56
C ARG A 84 -6.38 -4.81 16.06
N PHE A 85 -5.28 -4.29 15.54
CA PHE A 85 -5.22 -2.91 15.05
C PHE A 85 -6.12 -2.72 13.83
N LEU A 86 -6.16 -3.70 12.91
CA LEU A 86 -7.05 -3.66 11.76
C LEU A 86 -8.53 -3.54 12.17
N ASP A 87 -8.96 -4.32 13.16
CA ASP A 87 -10.32 -4.22 13.72
C ASP A 87 -10.59 -2.83 14.33
N ARG A 88 -9.59 -2.23 14.98
CA ARG A 88 -9.68 -0.86 15.52
C ARG A 88 -9.87 0.16 14.41
N VAL A 89 -9.12 0.05 13.32
CA VAL A 89 -9.30 0.92 12.13
C VAL A 89 -10.73 0.80 11.61
N PHE A 90 -11.26 -0.42 11.43
CA PHE A 90 -12.63 -0.62 10.96
C PHE A 90 -13.68 -0.03 11.90
N ILE A 91 -13.50 -0.19 13.22
CA ILE A 91 -14.41 0.36 14.23
C ILE A 91 -14.43 1.90 14.17
N GLU A 92 -13.26 2.54 14.08
CA GLU A 92 -13.19 4.00 14.04
C GLU A 92 -13.75 4.56 12.73
N VAL A 93 -13.41 3.97 11.57
CA VAL A 93 -13.99 4.34 10.27
C VAL A 93 -15.51 4.13 10.21
N ALA A 94 -16.03 3.11 10.91
CA ALA A 94 -17.47 2.87 11.00
C ALA A 94 -18.19 3.90 11.89
N LYS A 95 -17.53 4.40 12.94
CA LYS A 95 -18.06 5.46 13.81
C LYS A 95 -18.01 6.82 13.12
N ASP A 96 -16.89 7.15 12.50
CA ASP A 96 -16.69 8.39 11.78
C ASP A 96 -16.04 8.11 10.42
N ARG A 97 -16.80 8.40 9.35
CA ARG A 97 -16.36 8.23 7.96
C ARG A 97 -15.25 9.20 7.56
N HIS A 98 -15.01 10.25 8.35
CA HIS A 98 -13.90 11.19 8.19
C HIS A 98 -12.65 10.78 8.98
N THR A 99 -12.62 9.58 9.58
CA THR A 99 -11.43 9.07 10.28
C THR A 99 -10.22 9.10 9.36
N GLU A 100 -9.21 9.87 9.76
CA GLU A 100 -7.94 9.95 9.06
C GLU A 100 -6.98 8.88 9.56
N VAL A 101 -6.37 8.17 8.60
CA VAL A 101 -5.31 7.21 8.85
C VAL A 101 -4.04 7.75 8.21
N GLU A 102 -3.00 7.88 9.01
CA GLU A 102 -1.69 8.35 8.59
C GLU A 102 -0.76 7.15 8.44
N VAL A 103 -0.01 7.11 7.34
CA VAL A 103 1.02 6.09 7.10
C VAL A 103 2.32 6.83 6.80
N ASP A 104 3.32 6.59 7.65
CA ASP A 104 4.65 7.15 7.55
C ASP A 104 5.62 6.05 7.12
N LEU A 105 6.11 6.15 5.90
CA LEU A 105 7.08 5.20 5.35
C LEU A 105 8.50 5.42 5.90
N GLU A 106 8.85 6.65 6.25
CA GLU A 106 10.16 6.98 6.81
C GLU A 106 10.26 6.47 8.25
N GLY A 107 9.26 6.76 9.07
CA GLY A 107 9.10 6.27 10.44
C GLY A 107 8.60 4.83 10.54
N GLN A 108 8.11 4.24 9.44
CA GLN A 108 7.58 2.86 9.37
C GLN A 108 6.42 2.58 10.32
N TYR A 109 5.46 3.51 10.39
CA TYR A 109 4.30 3.36 11.24
C TYR A 109 3.00 3.75 10.55
N ILE A 110 1.91 3.17 11.05
CA ILE A 110 0.54 3.53 10.69
C ILE A 110 -0.18 3.99 11.95
N LYS A 111 -0.89 5.11 11.86
CA LYS A 111 -1.54 5.77 12.99
C LYS A 111 -2.98 6.12 12.64
N ILE A 112 -3.88 5.87 13.58
CA ILE A 112 -5.27 6.35 13.52
C ILE A 112 -5.28 7.74 14.17
N CYS A 113 -5.49 8.80 13.40
CA CYS A 113 -5.34 10.17 13.91
C CYS A 113 -6.35 10.53 15.00
N SER A 114 -7.56 9.97 14.96
CA SER A 114 -8.62 10.24 15.93
C SER A 114 -8.32 9.68 17.33
N THR A 115 -7.66 8.53 17.42
CA THR A 115 -7.36 7.84 18.69
C THR A 115 -5.90 7.97 19.11
N GLY A 116 -5.01 8.30 18.17
CA GLY A 116 -3.56 8.26 18.37
C GLY A 116 -2.98 6.85 18.46
N GLU A 117 -3.80 5.81 18.23
CA GLU A 117 -3.35 4.42 18.23
C GLU A 117 -2.44 4.19 17.02
N GLN A 118 -1.26 3.59 17.24
CA GLN A 118 -0.22 3.40 16.24
C GLN A 118 0.30 1.98 16.26
N GLU A 119 0.63 1.44 15.08
CA GLU A 119 1.38 0.20 14.92
C GLU A 119 2.54 0.41 13.94
N ASN A 120 3.64 -0.33 14.16
CA ASN A 120 4.78 -0.30 13.26
C ASN A 120 4.63 -1.42 12.22
N PHE A 121 5.10 -1.17 11.01
CA PHE A 121 5.13 -2.16 9.94
C PHE A 121 6.54 -2.33 9.40
N GLU A 122 6.84 -3.52 8.87
CA GLU A 122 8.15 -3.81 8.31
C GLU A 122 8.13 -3.70 6.78
N ILE A 123 9.21 -3.14 6.22
CA ILE A 123 9.46 -3.10 4.79
C ILE A 123 10.94 -3.29 4.51
N ASN A 124 11.25 -3.98 3.40
CA ASN A 124 12.61 -4.14 2.95
C ASN A 124 13.27 -2.77 2.68
N PRO A 125 14.49 -2.49 3.20
CA PRO A 125 15.17 -1.19 3.04
C PRO A 125 15.36 -0.74 1.58
N TYR A 126 15.63 -1.67 0.65
CA TYR A 126 15.75 -1.37 -0.77
C TYR A 126 14.42 -0.86 -1.34
N LYS A 127 13.34 -1.60 -1.08
CA LYS A 127 11.99 -1.23 -1.56
C LYS A 127 11.47 0.04 -0.89
N LYS A 128 11.81 0.27 0.38
CA LYS A 128 11.55 1.54 1.07
C LYS A 128 12.24 2.70 0.35
N ALA A 129 13.52 2.55 -0.03
CA ALA A 129 14.24 3.59 -0.75
C ALA A 129 13.65 3.86 -2.14
N CYS A 130 13.21 2.84 -2.87
CA CYS A 130 12.50 3.01 -4.15
C CYS A 130 11.22 3.82 -3.99
N LEU A 131 10.38 3.47 -3.01
CA LEU A 131 9.10 4.15 -2.75
C LEU A 131 9.26 5.58 -2.23
N LEU A 132 10.19 5.83 -1.31
CA LEU A 132 10.41 7.17 -0.73
C LEU A 132 10.89 8.20 -1.76
N ASN A 133 11.74 7.76 -2.68
CA ASN A 133 12.36 8.66 -3.65
C ASN A 133 11.61 8.68 -5.00
N GLY A 134 10.58 7.85 -5.17
CA GLY A 134 9.88 7.68 -6.45
C GLY A 134 10.81 7.18 -7.57
N TYR A 135 11.90 6.50 -7.23
CA TYR A 135 12.91 6.06 -8.19
C TYR A 135 12.44 4.79 -8.91
N ASP A 136 12.40 4.85 -10.25
CA ASP A 136 12.57 3.66 -11.09
C ASP A 136 13.98 3.08 -10.84
N ASP A 137 14.13 1.76 -10.89
CA ASP A 137 15.34 1.00 -10.50
C ASP A 137 16.68 1.55 -11.07
N ILE A 138 16.64 2.36 -12.14
CA ILE A 138 17.79 3.02 -12.79
C ILE A 138 18.41 4.14 -11.93
N ASP A 139 17.60 4.93 -11.22
CA ASP A 139 18.11 6.06 -10.43
C ASP A 139 18.76 5.61 -9.11
N TYR A 140 18.31 4.49 -8.54
CA TYR A 140 18.96 3.89 -7.36
C TYR A 140 20.38 3.41 -7.68
N VAL A 141 20.61 2.89 -8.88
CA VAL A 141 21.96 2.51 -9.36
C VAL A 141 22.82 3.76 -9.62
N LEU A 142 22.22 4.84 -10.15
CA LEU A 142 22.92 6.11 -10.36
C LEU A 142 23.29 6.82 -9.05
N ASN A 143 22.44 6.81 -8.04
CA ASN A 143 22.75 7.39 -6.72
C ASN A 143 23.83 6.60 -5.96
N ASN A 144 23.97 5.31 -6.24
CA ASN A 144 25.08 4.49 -5.74
C ASN A 144 26.39 4.61 -6.56
N LYS A 145 26.43 5.36 -7.67
CA LYS A 145 27.70 5.61 -8.38
C LYS A 145 28.72 6.38 -7.53
N SER A 146 28.26 7.20 -6.59
CA SER A 146 29.13 7.90 -5.63
C SER A 146 29.94 6.93 -4.75
N TRP A 147 29.39 5.75 -4.43
CA TRP A 147 30.10 4.68 -3.72
C TRP A 147 31.12 3.96 -4.62
N ILE A 148 30.82 3.80 -5.91
CA ILE A 148 31.75 3.23 -6.90
C ILE A 148 32.94 4.18 -7.08
N GLU A 149 32.71 5.49 -7.20
CA GLU A 149 33.81 6.47 -7.34
C GLU A 149 34.75 6.48 -6.14
N THR A 150 34.24 6.20 -4.93
CA THR A 150 35.06 6.13 -3.72
C THR A 150 35.87 4.83 -3.67
N TYR A 151 35.29 3.71 -4.11
CA TYR A 151 35.99 2.43 -4.21
C TYR A 151 37.05 2.44 -5.32
N GLU A 152 36.78 3.05 -6.48
CA GLU A 152 37.75 3.21 -7.57
C GLU A 152 38.87 4.19 -7.21
N ARG A 153 38.59 5.26 -6.44
CA ARG A 153 39.65 6.12 -5.88
C ARG A 153 40.54 5.41 -4.86
N SER A 154 40.01 4.42 -4.13
CA SER A 154 40.80 3.61 -3.20
C SER A 154 41.65 2.52 -3.89
N LYS A 155 41.54 2.36 -5.21
CA LYS A 155 42.31 1.40 -6.01
C LYS A 155 43.32 2.04 -6.98
N VAL A 156 43.55 3.34 -6.90
CA VAL A 156 44.67 3.98 -7.60
C VAL A 156 45.85 4.13 -6.64
N ILE A 157 46.72 3.11 -6.72
CA ILE A 157 48.14 3.01 -6.29
C ILE A 157 48.45 3.33 -4.82
#